data_AF-A0A9D6TNJ3-F1
#
_entry.id   AF-A0A9D6TNJ3-F1
#
_cell.length_a   1.000
_cell.length_b   1.000
_cell.length_c   1.000
_cell.angle_alpha   90.00
_cell.angle_beta   90.00
_cell.angle_gamma   90.00
#
_symmetry.space_group_name_H-M   'P 1'
#
loop_
_entity.id
_entity.type
_entity.pdbx_description
1 polymer ?
#
loop_
_entity_poly.entity_id
_entity_poly.type
_entity_poly.pdbx_seq_one_letter_code
_entity_poly.pdbx_strand_id
1 'polypeptide(L)'
;MNLKYTEHALQRLAKRQLEQAWVERAVASPARIEPDETDPTLEHRLAVVPELANRVLRVIVSKAEPKRVITAHLDRKMKNKL
;
A
#
# COMPACT_ATOMS: atom_id res chain seq x y z
N MET A 1 -8.68 -9.61 -7.93
CA MET A 1 -7.21 -9.60 -7.80
C MET A 1 -6.83 -10.50 -6.63
N ASN A 2 -5.80 -11.34 -6.72
CA ASN A 2 -5.46 -12.28 -5.64
C ASN A 2 -4.35 -11.70 -4.75
N LEU A 3 -4.72 -11.03 -3.66
CA LEU A 3 -3.78 -10.43 -2.71
C LEU A 3 -3.68 -11.28 -1.44
N LYS A 4 -2.45 -11.56 -1.02
CA LYS A 4 -2.20 -12.23 0.27
C LYS A 4 -1.68 -11.21 1.28
N TYR A 5 -2.32 -11.11 2.43
CA TYR A 5 -1.87 -10.24 3.51
C TYR A 5 -0.99 -11.02 4.47
N THR A 6 0.16 -10.45 4.82
CA THR A 6 0.94 -10.95 5.94
C THR A 6 0.23 -10.61 7.26
N GLU A 7 0.51 -11.36 8.33
CA GLU A 7 -0.03 -11.04 9.65
C GLU A 7 0.39 -9.64 10.11
N HIS A 8 1.62 -9.23 9.80
CA HIS A 8 2.10 -7.87 10.04
C HIS A 8 1.23 -6.82 9.33
N ALA A 9 0.89 -7.04 8.06
CA ALA A 9 0.02 -6.14 7.31
C ALA A 9 -1.36 -6.03 7.98
N LEU A 10 -1.99 -7.16 8.30
CA LEU A 10 -3.32 -7.18 8.94
C LEU A 10 -3.32 -6.43 10.27
N GLN A 11 -2.32 -6.65 11.12
CA GLN A 11 -2.18 -5.94 12.39
C GLN A 11 -2.00 -4.42 12.18
N ARG A 12 -1.25 -4.00 11.17
CA ARG A 12 -1.03 -2.58 10.87
C ARG A 12 -2.28 -1.91 10.32
N LEU A 13 -3.04 -2.62 9.49
CA LEU A 13 -4.33 -2.16 8.98
C LEU A 13 -5.32 -1.95 10.13
N ALA A 14 -5.49 -2.96 10.99
CA ALA A 14 -6.38 -2.88 12.15
C ALA A 14 -5.98 -1.73 13.10
N LYS A 15 -4.70 -1.61 13.47
CA LYS A 15 -4.20 -0.54 14.36
C LYS A 15 -4.41 0.88 13.81
N ARG A 16 -4.48 1.03 12.49
CA ARG A 16 -4.60 2.33 11.82
C ARG A 16 -6.01 2.58 11.26
N GLN A 17 -6.95 1.65 11.50
CA GLN A 17 -8.30 1.67 10.92
C GLN A 17 -8.24 1.83 9.39
N LEU A 18 -7.31 1.12 8.75
CA LEU A 18 -7.19 1.08 7.29
C LEU A 18 -7.97 -0.10 6.76
N GLU A 19 -8.86 0.16 5.81
CA GLU A 19 -9.64 -0.88 5.15
C GLU A 19 -8.82 -1.62 4.10
N GLN A 20 -9.05 -2.94 4.00
CA GLN A 20 -8.41 -3.77 2.97
C GLN A 20 -8.78 -3.29 1.56
N ALA A 21 -10.01 -2.83 1.35
CA ALA A 21 -10.48 -2.29 0.07
C ALA A 21 -9.62 -1.11 -0.44
N TRP A 22 -9.12 -0.26 0.46
CA TRP A 22 -8.21 0.82 0.07
C TRP A 22 -6.84 0.30 -0.37
N VAL A 23 -6.34 -0.76 0.29
CA VAL A 23 -5.11 -1.45 -0.12
C VAL A 23 -5.30 -2.09 -1.48
N GLU A 24 -6.37 -2.85 -1.67
CA GLU A 24 -6.67 -3.53 -2.93
C GLU A 24 -6.75 -2.52 -4.08
N ARG A 25 -7.44 -1.39 -3.88
CA ARG A 25 -7.50 -0.30 -4.86
C ARG A 25 -6.13 0.29 -5.15
N ALA A 26 -5.33 0.57 -4.11
CA ALA A 26 -3.99 1.14 -4.26
C ALA A 26 -3.04 0.18 -5.00
N VAL A 27 -3.20 -1.13 -4.82
CA VAL A 27 -2.42 -2.11 -5.57
C VAL A 27 -2.97 -2.31 -6.98
N ALA A 28 -4.29 -2.29 -7.19
CA ALA A 28 -4.90 -2.48 -8.51
C ALA A 28 -4.66 -1.29 -9.46
N SER A 29 -4.75 -0.07 -8.94
CA SER A 29 -4.60 1.17 -9.70
C SER A 29 -3.70 2.17 -8.96
N PRO A 30 -2.39 1.88 -8.83
CA PRO A 30 -1.46 2.80 -8.20
C PRO A 30 -1.31 4.07 -9.04
N ALA A 31 -1.26 5.22 -8.39
CA ALA A 31 -0.87 6.48 -9.04
C ALA A 31 0.64 6.52 -9.32
N ARG A 32 1.43 5.85 -8.47
CA ARG A 32 2.89 5.75 -8.62
C ARG A 32 3.40 4.42 -8.10
N ILE A 33 4.35 3.83 -8.81
CA ILE A 33 5.05 2.61 -8.40
C ILE A 33 6.52 2.96 -8.24
N GLU A 34 7.10 2.62 -7.10
CA GLU A 34 8.53 2.82 -6.80
C GLU A 34 9.15 1.48 -6.39
N PRO A 35 10.35 1.12 -6.87
CA PRO A 35 11.08 0.00 -6.28
C PRO A 35 11.42 0.31 -4.82
N ASP A 36 11.47 -0.72 -3.98
CA ASP A 36 12.04 -0.57 -2.64
C ASP A 36 13.58 -0.42 -2.76
N GLU A 37 14.15 0.53 -2.01
CA GLU A 37 15.59 0.87 -2.07
C GLU A 37 16.45 -0.16 -1.33
N THR A 38 15.87 -0.93 -0.41
CA THR A 38 16.55 -1.89 0.45
C THR A 38 16.35 -3.32 -0.05
N ASP A 39 15.13 -3.67 -0.44
CA ASP A 39 14.78 -5.01 -0.90
C ASP A 39 14.32 -5.01 -2.38
N PRO A 40 15.15 -5.48 -3.31
CA PRO A 40 14.81 -5.47 -4.73
C PRO A 40 13.61 -6.36 -5.08
N THR A 41 13.17 -7.25 -4.18
CA THR A 41 11.99 -8.10 -4.36
C THR A 41 10.68 -7.41 -4.00
N LEU A 42 10.76 -6.22 -3.39
CA LEU A 42 9.61 -5.42 -2.98
C LEU A 42 9.41 -4.20 -3.90
N GLU A 43 8.18 -3.74 -3.93
CA GLU A 43 7.78 -2.50 -4.58
C GLU A 43 6.76 -1.73 -3.72
N HIS A 44 6.83 -0.42 -3.83
CA HIS A 44 5.91 0.52 -3.21
C HIS A 44 4.87 0.96 -4.22
N ARG A 45 3.61 0.71 -3.91
CA ARG A 45 2.47 1.21 -4.67
C ARG A 45 1.81 2.32 -3.89
N LEU A 46 1.82 3.51 -4.47
CA LEU A 46 1.24 4.70 -3.88
C LEU A 46 -0.04 5.05 -4.63
N ALA A 47 -1.11 5.30 -3.89
CA ALA A 47 -2.36 5.78 -4.43
C ALA A 47 -2.98 6.84 -3.52
N VAL A 48 -3.66 7.80 -4.12
CA VAL A 48 -4.49 8.75 -3.39
C VAL A 48 -5.78 8.04 -2.98
N VAL A 49 -6.15 8.15 -1.71
CA VAL A 49 -7.40 7.61 -1.17
C VAL A 49 -8.30 8.79 -0.80
N PRO A 50 -9.34 9.08 -1.59
CA PRO A 50 -10.28 10.17 -1.32
C PRO A 50 -10.91 10.08 0.06
N GLU A 51 -11.28 8.87 0.49
CA GLU A 51 -11.90 8.56 1.78
C GLU A 51 -11.01 8.91 2.98
N LEU A 52 -9.70 9.00 2.78
CA LEU A 52 -8.72 9.40 3.79
C LEU A 52 -8.35 10.88 3.68
N ALA A 53 -9.28 11.73 3.24
CA ALA A 53 -9.06 13.16 2.97
C ALA A 53 -7.96 13.38 1.91
N ASN A 54 -8.05 12.66 0.79
CA ASN A 54 -7.08 12.69 -0.32
C ASN A 54 -5.64 12.42 0.13
N ARG A 55 -5.46 11.58 1.15
CA ARG A 55 -4.12 11.19 1.62
C ARG A 55 -3.58 10.06 0.76
N VAL A 56 -2.25 10.04 0.65
CA VAL A 56 -1.53 9.01 -0.09
C VAL A 56 -1.36 7.78 0.79
N LEU A 57 -1.89 6.65 0.35
CA LEU A 57 -1.65 5.34 0.94
C LEU A 57 -0.46 4.70 0.24
N ARG A 58 0.60 4.42 1.00
CA ARG A 58 1.76 3.65 0.54
C ARG A 58 1.56 2.20 0.95
N VAL A 59 1.50 1.32 -0.04
CA VAL A 59 1.39 -0.14 0.13
C VAL A 59 2.68 -0.78 -0.35
N ILE A 60 3.31 -1.57 0.51
CA ILE A 60 4.50 -2.34 0.16
C ILE A 60 4.05 -3.75 -0.19
N VAL A 61 4.35 -4.17 -1.42
CA VAL A 61 4.00 -5.50 -1.94
C VAL A 61 5.21 -6.21 -2.51
N SER A 62 5.17 -7.55 -2.50
CA SER A 62 6.14 -8.34 -3.26
C SER A 62 5.91 -8.21 -4.76
N LYS A 63 7.00 -8.20 -5.53
CA LYS A 63 6.94 -8.26 -7.00
C LYS A 63 6.45 -9.61 -7.53
N ALA A 64 6.65 -10.68 -6.76
CA ALA A 64 6.20 -12.02 -7.11
C ALA A 64 4.66 -12.15 -7.07
N GLU A 65 4.11 -13.00 -7.95
CA GLU A 65 2.69 -13.35 -7.97
C GLU A 65 2.43 -14.67 -7.22
N PRO A 66 1.37 -14.78 -6.40
CA PRO A 66 0.41 -13.71 -6.07
C PRO A 66 1.06 -12.65 -5.18
N LYS A 67 0.74 -11.37 -5.45
CA LYS A 67 1.25 -10.24 -4.68
C LYS A 67 0.95 -10.39 -3.18
N ARG A 68 2.00 -10.27 -2.37
CA ARG A 68 1.89 -10.28 -0.90
C ARG A 68 1.98 -8.87 -0.37
N VAL A 69 0.96 -8.44 0.37
CA VAL A 69 0.96 -7.17 1.10
C VAL A 69 1.78 -7.35 2.37
N ILE A 70 2.92 -6.69 2.41
CA ILE A 70 3.85 -6.72 3.54
C ILE A 70 3.43 -5.70 4.59
N THR A 71 3.10 -4.47 4.16
CA THR A 71 2.58 -3.42 5.05
C THR A 71 1.88 -2.33 4.26
N ALA A 72 0.99 -1.59 4.92
CA ALA A 72 0.34 -0.41 4.34
C ALA A 72 0.28 0.70 5.39
N HIS A 73 0.53 1.93 4.97
CA HIS A 73 0.47 3.10 5.84
C HIS A 73 0.25 4.38 5.05
N LEU A 74 -0.33 5.38 5.69
CA LEU A 74 -0.47 6.71 5.11
C LEU A 74 0.89 7.39 5.04
N ASP A 75 1.29 7.78 3.84
CA ASP A 75 2.51 8.53 3.60
C ASP A 75 2.28 9.98 4.06
N ARG A 76 2.95 10.34 5.17
CA ARG A 76 2.81 11.67 5.77
C ARG A 76 3.64 12.74 5.02
N LYS A 77 4.61 12.35 4.20
CA LYS A 77 5.46 13.27 3.43
C LYS A 77 4.84 13.67 2.08
N MET A 78 3.87 12.90 1.59
CA MET A 78 3.22 13.10 0.29
C MET A 78 1.88 13.85 0.34
N LYS A 79 1.52 14.46 1.48
CA LYS A 79 0.31 15.32 1.57
C LYS A 79 0.47 16.49 0.58
N ASN A 80 -0.37 16.54 -0.47
CA ASN A 80 -0.33 17.47 -1.62
C ASN A 80 0.80 17.26 -2.67
N LYS A 81 1.31 16.05 -2.89
CA LYS A 81 2.38 15.80 -3.88
C LYS A 81 2.05 14.82 -5.00
N LEU A 82 0.78 14.42 -5.12
CA LEU A 82 0.29 13.51 -6.15
C LEU A 82 -0.97 14.09 -6.80
#